data_AF-A0A9X0BME1-F1
#
_entry.id   AF-A0A9X0BME1-F1
#
_cell.length_a   1.000
_cell.length_b   1.000
_cell.length_c   1.000
_cell.angle_alpha   90.00
_cell.angle_beta   90.00
_cell.angle_gamma   90.00
#
_symmetry.space_group_name_H-M   'P 1'
#
loop_
_entity.id
_entity.type
_entity.pdbx_description
1 polymer ?
#
loop_
_entity_poly.entity_id
_entity_poly.type
_entity_poly.pdbx_seq_one_letter_code
_entity_poly.pdbx_strand_id
1 'polypeptide(L)'
;MKRLSTQCDLITAPGDNVDLGKFSMERYATIVRFKTAYYSFYLSVVLALHWLQLATADDLRWTHDISMPMGEYFQVQDDYLDLFGDPSVTGKTGTDIRENKCSWLVNQALLLASPEQHHILDEAYGRKNCQCEMNVRHVFVELDLQRVYKEFEDKRIQELQQMVEAINETDGLRKEAFMVFLSKICHRSS
;
A
#
# COMPACT_ATOMS: atom_id res chain seq x y z
N MET A 1 9.92 8.75 12.81
CA MET A 1 8.91 8.21 11.86
C MET A 1 9.09 6.73 11.55
N LYS A 2 10.30 6.21 11.23
CA LYS A 2 10.53 4.75 11.05
C LYS A 2 10.00 3.88 12.19
N ARG A 3 10.18 4.29 13.47
CA ARG A 3 9.75 3.49 14.63
C ARG A 3 8.26 3.14 14.69
N LEU A 4 7.34 4.05 14.32
CA LEU A 4 5.89 3.77 14.37
C LEU A 4 5.46 2.83 13.24
N SER A 5 6.00 3.04 12.03
CA SER A 5 5.86 2.09 10.91
C SER A 5 6.34 0.70 11.31
N THR A 6 7.56 0.60 11.84
CA THR A 6 8.14 -0.67 12.32
C THR A 6 7.32 -1.30 13.44
N GLN A 7 6.65 -0.51 14.28
CA GLN A 7 5.86 -1.00 15.40
C GLN A 7 4.49 -1.56 14.97
N CYS A 8 3.87 -1.01 13.92
CA CYS A 8 2.74 -1.66 13.25
C CYS A 8 3.17 -2.95 12.54
N ASP A 9 4.34 -2.94 11.90
CA ASP A 9 4.90 -4.14 11.24
C ASP A 9 5.20 -5.26 12.26
N LEU A 10 5.69 -4.90 13.46
CA LEU A 10 5.97 -5.79 14.60
C LEU A 10 4.72 -6.46 15.19
N ILE A 11 3.54 -5.86 15.06
CA ILE A 11 2.27 -6.52 15.47
C ILE A 11 1.93 -7.66 14.49
N THR A 12 2.46 -7.61 13.27
CA THR A 12 2.11 -8.56 12.22
C THR A 12 3.07 -9.72 11.98
N ALA A 13 4.33 -9.61 12.39
CA ALA A 13 5.34 -10.66 12.26
C ALA A 13 5.92 -11.08 13.64
N PRO A 14 5.23 -11.94 14.40
CA PRO A 14 5.74 -12.40 15.69
C PRO A 14 6.84 -13.46 15.49
N GLY A 15 8.11 -13.06 15.63
CA GLY A 15 9.25 -13.96 15.79
C GLY A 15 9.60 -14.85 14.59
N ASP A 16 10.60 -15.71 14.75
CA ASP A 16 11.21 -16.57 13.72
C ASP A 16 10.27 -17.61 13.08
N ASN A 17 8.97 -17.60 13.42
CA ASN A 17 7.98 -18.55 12.89
C ASN A 17 7.09 -17.88 11.84
N VAL A 18 7.42 -18.13 10.56
CA VAL A 18 6.65 -17.65 9.40
C VAL A 18 5.37 -18.47 9.26
N ASP A 19 4.23 -17.78 9.21
CA ASP A 19 2.91 -18.40 9.00
C ASP A 19 2.11 -17.53 8.03
N LEU A 20 2.10 -17.92 6.76
CA LEU A 20 1.40 -17.21 5.68
C LEU A 20 -0.12 -17.35 5.80
N GLY A 21 -0.64 -18.34 6.55
CA GLY A 21 -2.08 -18.48 6.82
C GLY A 21 -2.65 -17.32 7.65
N LYS A 22 -1.79 -16.52 8.29
CA LYS A 22 -2.18 -15.28 8.97
C LYS A 22 -2.28 -14.07 8.03
N PHE A 23 -1.84 -14.19 6.79
CA PHE A 23 -1.90 -13.09 5.82
C PHE A 23 -3.28 -13.07 5.18
N SER A 24 -3.85 -11.87 5.11
CA SER A 24 -5.11 -11.64 4.43
C SER A 24 -5.18 -10.20 3.94
N MET A 25 -5.92 -9.98 2.86
CA MET A 25 -6.19 -8.62 2.37
C MET A 25 -6.92 -7.76 3.40
N GLU A 26 -7.73 -8.36 4.28
CA GLU A 26 -8.37 -7.63 5.39
C GLU A 26 -7.34 -7.12 6.41
N ARG A 27 -6.37 -7.97 6.78
CA ARG A 27 -5.27 -7.59 7.66
C ARG A 27 -4.40 -6.53 6.99
N TYR A 28 -4.05 -6.72 5.72
CA TYR A 28 -3.32 -5.74 4.92
C TYR A 28 -4.05 -4.39 4.89
N ALA A 29 -5.33 -4.36 4.55
CA ALA A 29 -6.13 -3.14 4.53
C ALA A 29 -6.15 -2.43 5.89
N THR A 30 -6.19 -3.19 6.99
CA THR A 30 -6.10 -2.64 8.35
C THR A 30 -4.73 -2.01 8.61
N ILE A 31 -3.64 -2.68 8.25
CA ILE A 31 -2.28 -2.13 8.36
C ILE A 31 -2.19 -0.83 7.58
N VAL A 32 -2.57 -0.84 6.30
CA VAL A 32 -2.46 0.32 5.41
C VAL A 32 -3.27 1.50 5.91
N ARG A 33 -4.49 1.25 6.38
CA ARG A 33 -5.39 2.27 6.92
C ARG A 33 -4.72 3.07 8.04
N PHE A 34 -4.13 2.38 9.01
CA PHE A 34 -3.53 3.03 10.19
C PHE A 34 -2.08 3.49 9.96
N LYS A 35 -1.29 2.72 9.23
CA LYS A 35 0.12 3.00 8.96
C LYS A 35 0.28 4.20 8.02
N THR A 36 -0.59 4.29 7.01
CA THR A 36 -0.34 5.14 5.85
C THR A 36 -1.50 6.10 5.59
N ALA A 37 -2.73 5.61 5.48
CA ALA A 37 -3.86 6.44 5.02
C ALA A 37 -4.21 7.58 6.00
N TYR A 38 -4.36 7.26 7.29
CA TYR A 38 -4.73 8.26 8.30
C TYR A 38 -3.66 9.35 8.47
N TYR A 39 -2.40 8.95 8.63
CA TYR A 39 -1.33 9.88 8.95
C TYR A 39 -0.87 10.69 7.73
N SER A 40 -0.72 10.04 6.56
CA SER A 40 -0.08 10.65 5.39
C SER A 40 -1.02 11.50 4.55
N PHE A 41 -2.32 11.17 4.55
CA PHE A 41 -3.32 11.84 3.71
C PHE A 41 -4.38 12.53 4.56
N TYR A 42 -5.18 11.74 5.30
CA TYR A 42 -6.37 12.26 5.99
C TYR A 42 -6.04 13.37 6.99
N LEU A 43 -5.09 13.13 7.90
CA LEU A 43 -4.76 14.07 8.97
C LEU A 43 -4.29 15.43 8.42
N SER A 44 -3.52 15.43 7.33
CA SER A 44 -2.99 16.67 6.74
C SER A 44 -4.09 17.60 6.22
N VAL A 45 -5.10 17.03 5.54
CA VAL A 45 -6.24 17.79 5.00
C VAL A 45 -7.18 18.21 6.13
N VAL A 46 -7.49 17.32 7.07
CA VAL A 46 -8.37 17.61 8.20
C VAL A 46 -7.81 18.70 9.11
N LEU A 47 -6.50 18.70 9.38
CA LEU A 47 -5.87 19.77 10.16
C LEU A 47 -6.01 21.13 9.47
N ALA A 48 -5.84 21.18 8.14
CA ALA A 48 -6.03 22.41 7.38
C ALA A 48 -7.48 22.90 7.41
N LEU A 49 -8.46 21.99 7.24
CA LEU A 49 -9.88 22.31 7.32
C LEU A 49 -10.26 22.88 8.69
N HIS A 50 -9.78 22.26 9.78
CA HIS A 50 -10.04 22.76 11.13
C HIS A 50 -9.37 24.11 11.38
N TRP A 51 -8.12 24.28 10.93
CA TRP A 51 -7.40 25.55 11.08
C TRP A 51 -8.11 26.70 10.38
N LEU A 52 -8.68 26.45 9.20
CA LEU A 52 -9.44 27.42 8.43
C LEU A 52 -10.89 27.59 8.89
N GLN A 53 -11.33 26.79 9.89
CA GLN A 53 -12.73 26.75 10.35
C GLN A 53 -13.73 26.35 9.25
N LEU A 54 -13.30 25.49 8.33
CA LEU A 54 -14.08 24.97 7.19
C LEU A 54 -14.43 23.48 7.34
N ALA A 55 -14.22 22.88 8.51
CA ALA A 55 -14.42 21.43 8.71
C ALA A 55 -15.90 21.08 8.94
N THR A 56 -16.71 21.06 7.88
CA THR A 56 -18.08 20.53 7.96
C THR A 56 -18.07 19.00 8.07
N ALA A 57 -19.17 18.41 8.52
CA ALA A 57 -19.29 16.95 8.59
C ALA A 57 -19.15 16.29 7.22
N ASP A 58 -19.64 16.94 6.16
CA ASP A 58 -19.51 16.45 4.79
C ASP A 58 -18.08 16.58 4.26
N ASP A 59 -17.36 17.66 4.57
CA ASP A 59 -15.94 17.81 4.19
C ASP A 59 -15.06 16.76 4.85
N LEU A 60 -15.30 16.48 6.14
CA LEU A 60 -14.58 15.44 6.87
C LEU A 60 -14.88 14.05 6.31
N ARG A 61 -16.14 13.77 5.96
CA ARG A 61 -16.52 12.51 5.30
C ARG A 61 -15.83 12.36 3.95
N TRP A 62 -15.93 13.35 3.07
CA TRP A 62 -15.27 13.32 1.76
C TRP A 62 -13.76 13.18 1.88
N THR A 63 -13.16 13.91 2.82
CA THR A 63 -11.73 13.81 3.08
C THR A 63 -11.34 12.41 3.53
N HIS A 64 -12.13 11.77 4.38
CA HIS A 64 -11.92 10.38 4.78
C HIS A 64 -12.04 9.43 3.59
N ASP A 65 -13.17 9.49 2.88
CA ASP A 65 -13.53 8.58 1.79
C ASP A 65 -12.51 8.62 0.66
N ILE A 66 -11.87 9.77 0.40
CA ILE A 66 -10.82 9.91 -0.61
C ILE A 66 -9.44 9.52 -0.04
N SER A 67 -9.13 9.90 1.20
CA SER A 67 -7.80 9.64 1.78
C SER A 67 -7.55 8.17 2.05
N MET A 68 -8.59 7.38 2.35
CA MET A 68 -8.47 5.94 2.56
C MET A 68 -7.96 5.20 1.31
N PRO A 69 -8.62 5.30 0.14
CA PRO A 69 -8.15 4.66 -1.09
C PRO A 69 -6.85 5.27 -1.62
N MET A 70 -6.54 6.55 -1.36
CA MET A 70 -5.22 7.12 -1.67
C MET A 70 -4.11 6.46 -0.85
N GLY A 71 -4.32 6.30 0.45
CA GLY A 71 -3.38 5.62 1.32
C GLY A 71 -3.18 4.16 0.94
N GLU A 72 -4.25 3.49 0.52
CA GLU A 72 -4.18 2.14 -0.06
C GLU A 72 -3.29 2.10 -1.29
N TYR A 73 -3.57 2.93 -2.29
CA TYR A 73 -2.78 3.00 -3.51
C TYR A 73 -1.30 3.28 -3.22
N PHE A 74 -1.02 4.25 -2.34
CA PHE A 74 0.34 4.62 -1.97
C PHE A 74 1.12 3.45 -1.33
N GLN A 75 0.48 2.69 -0.44
CA GLN A 75 1.15 1.55 0.19
C GLN A 75 1.32 0.39 -0.78
N VAL A 76 0.33 0.11 -1.63
CA VAL A 76 0.44 -0.92 -2.68
C VAL A 76 1.58 -0.59 -3.65
N GLN A 77 1.74 0.68 -4.02
CA GLN A 77 2.88 1.14 -4.81
C GLN A 77 4.21 0.98 -4.06
N ASP A 78 4.30 1.32 -2.77
CA ASP A 78 5.53 1.12 -1.98
C ASP A 78 5.92 -0.36 -1.91
N ASP A 79 4.96 -1.25 -1.68
CA ASP A 79 5.16 -2.71 -1.65
C ASP A 79 5.58 -3.26 -3.03
N TYR A 80 4.99 -2.74 -4.11
CA TYR A 80 5.38 -3.08 -5.49
C TYR A 80 6.81 -2.66 -5.79
N LEU A 81 7.17 -1.42 -5.47
CA LEU A 81 8.50 -0.85 -5.70
C LEU A 81 9.56 -1.46 -4.80
N ASP A 82 9.20 -2.00 -3.63
CA ASP A 82 10.13 -2.74 -2.78
C ASP A 82 10.73 -3.94 -3.55
N LEU A 83 9.90 -4.61 -4.36
CA LEU A 83 10.34 -5.78 -5.11
C LEU A 83 10.83 -5.48 -6.53
N PHE A 84 10.03 -4.73 -7.28
CA PHE A 84 10.21 -4.50 -8.72
C PHE A 84 10.83 -3.14 -9.05
N GLY A 85 10.98 -2.26 -8.06
CA GLY A 85 11.59 -0.94 -8.26
C GLY A 85 13.10 -1.03 -8.45
N ASP A 86 13.63 -0.13 -9.27
CA ASP A 86 15.07 0.03 -9.45
C ASP A 86 15.68 0.67 -8.18
N PRO A 87 16.63 0.01 -7.48
CA PRO A 87 17.28 0.57 -6.29
C PRO A 87 17.96 1.92 -6.50
N SER A 88 18.38 2.24 -7.73
CA SER A 88 18.97 3.54 -8.08
C SER A 88 17.95 4.69 -8.04
N VAL A 89 16.66 4.38 -8.27
CA VAL A 89 15.54 5.33 -8.23
C VAL A 89 14.90 5.35 -6.85
N THR A 90 14.65 4.18 -6.25
CA THR A 90 13.99 4.05 -4.94
C THR A 90 14.91 4.41 -3.78
N GLY A 91 16.24 4.35 -3.98
CA GLY A 91 17.25 4.62 -2.96
C GLY A 91 17.32 3.56 -1.86
N LYS A 92 16.59 2.43 -2.01
CA LYS A 92 16.56 1.32 -1.06
C LYS A 92 16.54 -0.02 -1.78
N THR A 93 17.17 -1.02 -1.18
CA THR A 93 16.99 -2.43 -1.58
C THR A 93 15.78 -2.99 -0.84
N GLY A 94 14.92 -3.73 -1.56
CA GLY A 94 13.75 -4.38 -0.98
C GLY A 94 14.07 -5.32 0.17
N THR A 95 13.22 -5.31 1.19
CA THR A 95 13.36 -6.17 2.38
C THR A 95 12.10 -6.94 2.74
N ASP A 96 10.96 -6.68 2.09
CA ASP A 96 9.65 -7.17 2.55
C ASP A 96 9.57 -8.69 2.65
N ILE A 97 10.11 -9.41 1.65
CA ILE A 97 10.16 -10.87 1.65
C ILE A 97 10.98 -11.37 2.85
N ARG A 98 12.17 -10.81 3.07
CA ARG A 98 13.08 -11.25 4.14
C ARG A 98 12.59 -10.89 5.54
N GLU A 99 11.79 -9.83 5.64
CA GLU A 99 11.22 -9.33 6.88
C GLU A 99 9.87 -9.96 7.22
N ASN A 100 9.40 -10.94 6.43
CA ASN A 100 8.12 -11.60 6.62
C ASN A 100 6.95 -10.59 6.68
N LYS A 101 6.98 -9.58 5.81
CA LYS A 101 5.91 -8.58 5.78
C LYS A 101 4.67 -9.13 5.10
N CYS A 102 3.51 -8.83 5.67
CA CYS A 102 2.21 -9.00 5.04
C CYS A 102 2.02 -7.88 4.00
N SER A 103 2.78 -7.95 2.90
CA SER A 103 2.72 -6.97 1.80
C SER A 103 1.57 -7.28 0.83
N TRP A 104 1.24 -6.33 -0.02
CA TRP A 104 0.23 -6.54 -1.05
C TRP A 104 0.59 -7.70 -1.99
N LEU A 105 1.85 -7.77 -2.43
CA LEU A 105 2.32 -8.78 -3.38
C LEU A 105 2.14 -10.21 -2.88
N VAL A 106 2.51 -10.50 -1.63
CA VAL A 106 2.33 -11.86 -1.08
C VAL A 106 0.85 -12.21 -0.93
N ASN A 107 -0.01 -11.25 -0.56
CA ASN A 107 -1.44 -11.49 -0.49
C ASN A 107 -2.05 -11.78 -1.88
N GLN A 108 -1.59 -11.09 -2.93
CA GLN A 108 -2.01 -11.42 -4.30
C GLN A 108 -1.46 -12.78 -4.75
N ALA A 109 -0.21 -13.09 -4.41
CA ALA A 109 0.40 -14.37 -4.73
C ALA A 109 -0.39 -15.53 -4.10
N LEU A 110 -0.75 -15.42 -2.83
CA LEU A 110 -1.54 -16.44 -2.10
C LEU A 110 -2.97 -16.61 -2.65
N LEU A 111 -3.50 -15.65 -3.41
CA LEU A 111 -4.81 -15.79 -4.06
C LEU A 111 -4.73 -16.48 -5.43
N LEU A 112 -3.57 -16.41 -6.08
CA LEU A 112 -3.37 -16.86 -7.47
C LEU A 112 -2.52 -18.13 -7.59
N ALA A 113 -1.73 -18.43 -6.56
CA ALA A 113 -0.78 -19.52 -6.57
C ALA A 113 -1.44 -20.90 -6.73
N SER A 114 -0.79 -21.77 -7.50
CA SER A 114 -1.08 -23.21 -7.48
C SER A 114 -0.67 -23.82 -6.13
N PRO A 115 -1.11 -25.04 -5.79
CA PRO A 115 -0.65 -25.75 -4.60
C PRO A 115 0.88 -25.86 -4.51
N GLU A 116 1.57 -26.08 -5.63
CA GLU A 116 3.03 -26.17 -5.70
C GLU A 116 3.68 -24.82 -5.44
N GLN A 117 3.16 -23.73 -6.03
CA GLN A 117 3.64 -22.38 -5.78
C GLN A 117 3.40 -21.95 -4.33
N HIS A 118 2.26 -22.32 -3.76
CA HIS A 118 1.97 -22.13 -2.34
C HIS A 118 3.03 -22.80 -1.44
N HIS A 119 3.38 -24.05 -1.74
CA HIS A 119 4.40 -24.76 -0.99
C HIS A 119 5.76 -24.04 -1.05
N ILE A 120 6.16 -23.54 -2.23
CA ILE A 120 7.39 -22.74 -2.38
C ILE A 120 7.32 -21.47 -1.51
N LEU A 121 6.18 -20.77 -1.51
CA LEU A 121 5.99 -19.56 -0.71
C LEU A 121 6.10 -19.87 0.80
N ASP A 122 5.47 -20.94 1.28
CA ASP A 122 5.53 -21.34 2.69
C ASP A 122 6.96 -21.68 3.16
N GLU A 123 7.76 -22.31 2.31
CA GLU A 123 9.14 -22.65 2.65
C GLU A 123 10.08 -21.43 2.60
N ALA A 124 9.90 -20.55 1.61
CA ALA A 124 10.88 -19.54 1.25
C ALA A 124 10.57 -18.12 1.77
N TYR A 125 9.30 -17.76 1.99
CA TYR A 125 8.95 -16.42 2.47
C TYR A 125 9.44 -16.18 3.90
N GLY A 126 9.85 -14.94 4.23
CA GLY A 126 10.35 -14.59 5.56
C GLY A 126 11.72 -15.19 5.92
N ARG A 127 12.39 -15.89 5.00
CA ARG A 127 13.73 -16.46 5.23
C ARG A 127 14.81 -15.46 4.86
N LYS A 128 15.77 -15.27 5.77
CA LYS A 128 16.94 -14.38 5.57
C LYS A 128 18.04 -15.04 4.71
N ASN A 129 17.64 -15.68 3.63
CA ASN A 129 18.50 -16.39 2.68
C ASN A 129 18.22 -15.85 1.26
N CYS A 130 19.27 -15.52 0.52
CA CYS A 130 19.16 -15.01 -0.85
C CYS A 130 18.46 -15.99 -1.81
N GLN A 131 18.70 -17.29 -1.68
CA GLN A 131 18.05 -18.30 -2.52
C GLN A 131 16.55 -18.37 -2.26
N CYS A 132 16.14 -18.27 -0.99
CA CYS A 132 14.72 -18.23 -0.64
C CYS A 132 14.05 -16.97 -1.21
N GLU A 133 14.69 -15.80 -1.08
CA GLU A 133 14.20 -14.56 -1.69
C GLU A 133 14.05 -14.69 -3.22
N MET A 134 15.03 -15.31 -3.89
CA MET A 134 14.97 -15.57 -5.33
C MET A 134 13.82 -16.51 -5.71
N ASN A 135 13.56 -17.56 -4.92
CA ASN A 135 12.45 -18.49 -5.17
C ASN A 135 11.10 -17.76 -5.07
N VAL A 136 10.90 -16.93 -4.04
CA VAL A 136 9.68 -16.10 -3.90
C VAL A 136 9.55 -15.13 -5.08
N ARG A 137 10.64 -14.45 -5.46
CA ARG A 137 10.67 -13.56 -6.63
C ARG A 137 10.26 -14.28 -7.91
N HIS A 138 10.74 -15.51 -8.11
CA HIS A 138 10.39 -16.32 -9.27
C HIS A 138 8.89 -16.63 -9.32
N VAL A 139 8.31 -17.06 -8.20
CA VAL A 139 6.85 -17.30 -8.10
C VAL A 139 6.07 -16.02 -8.42
N PHE A 140 6.48 -14.86 -7.91
CA PHE A 140 5.78 -13.59 -8.18
C PHE A 140 5.85 -13.18 -9.65
N VAL A 141 6.95 -13.52 -10.35
CA VAL A 141 7.10 -13.31 -11.79
C VAL A 141 6.24 -14.29 -12.58
N GLU A 142 6.22 -15.58 -12.22
CA GLU A 142 5.38 -16.60 -12.86
C GLU A 142 3.88 -16.29 -12.74
N LEU A 143 3.47 -15.70 -11.61
CA LEU A 143 2.10 -15.25 -11.37
C LEU A 143 1.76 -13.92 -12.05
N ASP A 144 2.72 -13.31 -12.76
CA ASP A 144 2.56 -12.05 -13.48
C ASP A 144 1.98 -10.93 -12.59
N LEU A 145 2.51 -10.81 -11.36
CA LEU A 145 2.02 -9.82 -10.40
C LEU A 145 2.27 -8.37 -10.86
N GLN A 146 3.16 -8.15 -11.84
CA GLN A 146 3.34 -6.84 -12.46
C GLN A 146 2.10 -6.42 -13.27
N ARG A 147 1.49 -7.34 -14.04
CA ARG A 147 0.21 -7.08 -14.71
C ARG A 147 -0.91 -6.87 -13.70
N VAL A 148 -1.00 -7.70 -12.66
CA VAL A 148 -2.02 -7.56 -11.59
C VAL A 148 -1.91 -6.20 -10.91
N TYR A 149 -0.68 -5.74 -10.62
CA TYR A 149 -0.44 -4.40 -10.09
C TYR A 149 -0.89 -3.32 -11.05
N LYS A 150 -0.57 -3.46 -12.35
CA LYS A 150 -0.92 -2.44 -13.34
C LYS A 150 -2.43 -2.28 -13.50
N GLU A 151 -3.16 -3.40 -13.53
CA GLU A 151 -4.63 -3.41 -13.57
C GLU A 151 -5.23 -2.77 -12.32
N PHE A 152 -4.68 -3.06 -11.13
CA PHE A 152 -5.08 -2.41 -9.88
C PHE A 152 -4.81 -0.90 -9.90
N GLU A 153 -3.61 -0.50 -10.32
CA GLU A 153 -3.19 0.90 -10.40
C GLU A 153 -4.11 1.70 -11.32
N ASP A 154 -4.33 1.24 -12.55
CA ASP A 154 -5.13 1.97 -13.53
C ASP A 154 -6.56 2.15 -13.03
N LYS A 155 -7.15 1.08 -12.47
CA LYS A 155 -8.49 1.13 -11.87
C LYS A 155 -8.54 2.11 -10.70
N ARG A 156 -7.57 2.05 -9.79
CA ARG A 156 -7.57 2.86 -8.57
C ARG A 156 -7.32 4.34 -8.86
N ILE A 157 -6.42 4.66 -9.80
CA ILE A 157 -6.21 6.04 -10.25
C ILE A 157 -7.51 6.59 -10.85
N GLN A 158 -8.19 5.83 -11.70
CA GLN A 158 -9.46 6.25 -12.29
C GLN A 158 -10.54 6.50 -11.22
N GLU A 159 -10.70 5.57 -10.27
CA GLU A 159 -11.63 5.73 -9.13
C GLU A 159 -11.32 7.01 -8.33
N LEU A 160 -10.05 7.22 -7.98
CA LEU A 160 -9.64 8.41 -7.21
C LEU A 160 -9.88 9.72 -7.98
N GLN A 161 -9.60 9.74 -9.29
CA GLN A 161 -9.88 10.90 -10.13
C GLN A 161 -11.39 11.21 -10.17
N GLN A 162 -12.24 10.20 -10.31
CA GLN A 162 -13.69 10.37 -10.28
C GLN A 162 -14.18 10.88 -8.92
N MET A 163 -13.65 10.36 -7.81
CA MET A 163 -14.01 10.82 -6.47
C MET A 163 -13.60 12.28 -6.23
N VAL A 164 -12.39 12.67 -6.66
CA VAL A 164 -11.92 14.05 -6.55
C VAL A 164 -12.77 14.98 -7.41
N GLU A 165 -13.12 14.58 -8.63
CA GLU A 165 -13.98 15.39 -9.51
C GLU A 165 -15.41 15.56 -8.95
N ALA A 166 -15.89 14.61 -8.15
CA ALA A 166 -17.19 14.67 -7.49
C ALA A 166 -17.26 15.61 -6.28
N ILE A 167 -16.12 16.13 -5.79
CA ILE A 167 -16.11 17.08 -4.66
C ILE A 167 -16.89 18.35 -5.05
N ASN A 168 -17.81 18.74 -4.19
CA ASN A 168 -18.46 20.05 -4.26
C ASN A 168 -17.57 21.11 -3.55
N GLU A 169 -17.03 22.07 -4.30
CA GLU A 169 -16.12 23.07 -3.76
C GLU A 169 -16.81 24.27 -3.09
N THR A 170 -18.15 24.28 -2.96
CA THR A 170 -18.87 25.42 -2.35
C THR A 170 -18.65 25.54 -0.86
N ASP A 171 -18.40 24.43 -0.17
CA ASP A 171 -18.42 24.36 1.31
C ASP A 171 -17.03 24.44 1.94
N GLY A 172 -15.98 24.59 1.12
CA GLY A 172 -14.61 24.87 1.55
C GLY A 172 -13.58 23.80 1.15
N LEU A 173 -13.99 22.55 0.98
CA LEU A 173 -13.10 21.49 0.49
C LEU A 173 -12.71 21.74 -0.96
N ARG A 174 -11.40 21.85 -1.22
CA ARG A 174 -10.87 22.10 -2.56
C ARG A 174 -10.37 20.81 -3.19
N LYS A 175 -10.76 20.56 -4.45
CA LYS A 175 -10.25 19.45 -5.27
C LYS A 175 -8.73 19.47 -5.35
N GLU A 176 -8.17 20.66 -5.45
CA GLU A 176 -6.74 20.91 -5.59
C GLU A 176 -5.91 20.27 -4.46
N ALA A 177 -6.44 20.23 -3.23
CA ALA A 177 -5.76 19.58 -2.10
C ALA A 177 -5.46 18.11 -2.40
N PHE A 178 -6.41 17.39 -3.03
CA PHE A 178 -6.26 15.98 -3.40
C PHE A 178 -5.50 15.80 -4.71
N MET A 179 -5.67 16.70 -5.67
CA MET A 179 -4.95 16.67 -6.95
C MET A 179 -3.43 16.76 -6.75
N VAL A 180 -2.96 17.59 -5.81
CA VAL A 180 -1.55 17.68 -5.46
C VAL A 180 -1.01 16.36 -4.89
N PHE A 181 -1.81 15.64 -4.09
CA PHE A 181 -1.43 14.31 -3.61
C PHE A 181 -1.37 13.32 -4.78
N LEU A 182 -2.43 13.26 -5.60
CA LEU A 182 -2.49 12.35 -6.75
C LEU A 182 -1.32 12.56 -7.71
N SER A 183 -1.01 13.80 -8.07
CA SER A 183 0.11 14.08 -8.96
C SER A 183 1.43 13.61 -8.35
N LYS A 184 1.63 13.78 -7.05
CA LYS A 184 2.87 13.34 -6.39
C LYS A 184 3.01 11.83 -6.32
N ILE A 185 1.91 11.09 -6.14
CA ILE A 185 1.97 9.63 -5.98
C ILE A 185 1.94 8.88 -7.31
N CYS A 186 1.26 9.43 -8.34
CA CYS A 186 1.24 8.80 -9.68
C CYS A 186 2.58 8.89 -10.42
N HIS A 187 3.45 9.87 -10.10
CA HIS A 187 4.74 10.07 -10.77
C HIS A 187 5.94 9.47 -10.01
N ARG A 188 5.73 8.63 -8.99
CA ARG A 188 6.84 8.07 -8.18
C ARG A 188 7.68 7.01 -8.90
N SER A 189 7.32 6.66 -10.13
CA SER A 189 7.91 5.55 -10.88
C SER A 189 8.14 5.87 -12.37
N SER A 190 8.08 7.16 -12.74
CA SER A 190 8.41 7.66 -14.08
C SER A 190 9.84 8.14 -14.15
#